data_AF-A0A350BTW8-F1
#
_entry.id   AF-A0A350BTW8-F1
#
_cell.length_a   1.000
_cell.length_b   1.000
_cell.length_c   1.000
_cell.angle_alpha   90.00
_cell.angle_beta   90.00
_cell.angle_gamma   90.00
#
_symmetry.space_group_name_H-M   'P 1'
#
loop_
_entity.id
_entity.type
_entity.pdbx_description
1 polymer ?
#
loop_
_entity_poly.entity_id
_entity_poly.type
_entity_poly.pdbx_seq_one_letter_code
_entity_poly.pdbx_strand_id
1 'polypeptide(L)'
;MKNISLFLILISTMAACKRDPDGINPKITSLTESVYSSVTIQPDSLYEVHSTVSGILDQTFVTEGELVLAGSPLVQITNTMPELNAQNAKIVFQQDF
;
A
#
# COMPACT_ATOMS: atom_id res chain seq x y z
N MET A 1 -85.35 -21.94 15.08
CA MET A 1 -84.28 -21.20 15.80
C MET A 1 -82.92 -21.93 15.72
N LYS A 2 -82.87 -23.26 15.86
CA LYS A 2 -81.65 -24.09 15.76
C LYS A 2 -80.93 -24.02 14.38
N ASN A 3 -81.71 -23.90 13.30
CA ASN A 3 -81.27 -23.77 11.92
C ASN A 3 -80.61 -22.41 11.60
N ILE A 4 -81.11 -21.32 12.20
CA ILE A 4 -80.51 -19.98 12.10
C ILE A 4 -79.21 -19.89 12.89
N SER A 5 -79.15 -20.51 14.08
CA SER A 5 -77.92 -20.59 14.87
C SER A 5 -76.81 -21.35 14.14
N LEU A 6 -77.15 -22.41 13.40
CA LEU A 6 -76.19 -23.18 12.60
C LEU A 6 -75.63 -22.35 11.43
N PHE A 7 -76.48 -21.55 10.78
CA PHE A 7 -76.09 -20.67 9.69
C PHE A 7 -75.18 -19.52 10.17
N LEU A 8 -75.43 -19.00 11.37
CA LEU A 8 -74.61 -17.95 11.99
C LEU A 8 -73.19 -18.46 12.34
N ILE A 9 -73.10 -19.70 12.83
CA ILE A 9 -71.82 -20.35 13.12
C ILE A 9 -71.03 -20.59 11.83
N LEU A 10 -71.70 -20.99 10.75
CA LEU A 10 -71.07 -21.22 9.45
C LEU A 10 -70.52 -19.92 8.83
N ILE A 11 -71.21 -18.80 9.02
CA ILE A 11 -70.74 -17.48 8.56
C ILE A 11 -69.53 -16.99 9.38
N SER A 12 -69.52 -17.26 10.69
CA SER A 12 -68.42 -16.84 11.58
C SER A 12 -67.10 -17.54 11.23
N THR A 13 -67.14 -18.82 10.84
CA THR A 13 -65.92 -19.55 10.47
C THR A 13 -65.31 -19.09 9.15
N MET A 14 -66.09 -18.53 8.22
CA MET A 14 -65.56 -17.96 6.98
C MET A 14 -64.84 -16.61 7.19
N ALA A 15 -65.18 -15.86 8.24
CA ALA A 15 -64.56 -14.57 8.54
C ALA A 15 -63.20 -14.66 9.28
N ALA A 16 -62.85 -15.84 9.81
CA ALA A 16 -61.63 -16.08 10.58
C ALA A 16 -60.37 -16.25 9.71
N CYS A 17 -60.52 -16.49 8.40
CA CYS A 17 -59.41 -16.64 7.47
C CYS A 17 -58.97 -15.26 6.93
N LYS A 18 -58.38 -14.42 7.79
CA LYS A 18 -57.67 -13.21 7.36
C LYS A 18 -56.19 -13.54 7.26
N ARG A 19 -55.64 -13.48 6.04
CA ARG A 19 -54.19 -13.52 5.82
C ARG A 19 -53.60 -12.17 6.19
N ASP A 20 -52.56 -12.20 7.01
CA ASP A 20 -51.77 -11.02 7.35
C ASP A 20 -51.04 -10.53 6.09
N PRO A 21 -51.32 -9.32 5.59
CA PRO A 21 -50.65 -8.79 4.40
C PRO A 21 -49.21 -8.34 4.69
N ASP A 22 -48.78 -8.31 5.95
CA ASP A 22 -47.45 -7.85 6.35
C ASP A 22 -46.40 -8.94 6.13
N GLY A 23 -46.03 -9.14 4.86
CA GLY A 23 -44.97 -10.05 4.43
C GLY A 23 -44.05 -9.41 3.41
N ILE A 24 -42.74 -9.50 3.60
CA ILE A 24 -41.75 -9.09 2.60
C ILE A 24 -41.38 -10.27 1.71
N ASN A 25 -41.21 -10.02 0.41
CA ASN A 25 -40.73 -11.03 -0.53
C ASN A 25 -39.23 -10.83 -0.80
N PRO A 26 -38.40 -11.90 -0.81
CA PRO A 26 -37.00 -11.77 -1.13
C PRO A 26 -36.84 -11.37 -2.61
N LYS A 27 -35.89 -10.47 -2.88
CA LYS A 27 -35.53 -10.02 -4.23
C LYS A 27 -34.06 -10.33 -4.49
N ILE A 28 -33.76 -10.97 -5.60
CA ILE A 28 -32.38 -11.17 -6.06
C ILE A 28 -31.86 -9.82 -6.54
N THR A 29 -30.73 -9.40 -5.97
CA THR A 29 -30.03 -8.16 -6.31
C THR A 29 -28.54 -8.43 -6.34
N SER A 30 -27.80 -7.58 -7.04
CA SER A 30 -26.34 -7.56 -6.95
C SER A 30 -25.91 -7.21 -5.53
N LEU A 31 -25.01 -8.00 -4.96
CA LEU A 31 -24.36 -7.75 -3.69
C LEU A 31 -22.87 -7.55 -3.95
N THR A 32 -22.31 -6.43 -3.49
CA THR A 32 -20.86 -6.19 -3.52
C THR A 32 -20.33 -6.37 -2.10
N GLU A 33 -19.41 -7.31 -1.95
CA GLU A 33 -18.67 -7.50 -0.72
C GLU A 33 -17.30 -6.83 -0.84
N SER A 34 -16.86 -6.17 0.21
CA SER A 34 -15.56 -5.51 0.26
C SER A 34 -14.93 -5.80 1.61
N VAL A 35 -13.64 -6.13 1.60
CA VAL A 35 -12.86 -6.44 2.80
C VAL A 35 -11.96 -5.26 3.10
N TYR A 36 -12.02 -4.75 4.33
CA TYR A 36 -11.08 -3.73 4.80
C TYR A 36 -9.71 -4.38 5.03
N SER A 37 -8.70 -3.87 4.34
CA SER A 37 -7.31 -4.30 4.51
C SER A 37 -6.43 -3.07 4.72
N SER A 38 -5.37 -3.25 5.50
CA SER A 38 -4.32 -2.24 5.69
C SER A 38 -3.09 -2.68 4.92
N VAL A 39 -2.51 -1.76 4.16
CA VAL A 39 -1.28 -1.98 3.40
C VAL A 39 -0.32 -0.84 3.65
N THR A 40 0.97 -1.14 3.61
CA THR A 40 2.02 -0.12 3.66
C THR A 40 2.37 0.27 2.23
N ILE A 41 2.33 1.56 1.92
CA ILE A 41 2.77 2.08 0.62
C ILE A 41 4.28 2.22 0.65
N GLN A 42 4.97 1.69 -0.36
CA GLN A 42 6.40 1.85 -0.55
C GLN A 42 6.69 2.46 -1.92
N PRO A 43 7.73 3.30 -2.05
CA PRO A 43 8.18 3.79 -3.35
C PRO A 43 8.60 2.63 -4.24
N ASP A 44 8.25 2.71 -5.52
CA ASP A 44 8.87 1.83 -6.51
C ASP A 44 10.37 2.16 -6.60
N SER A 45 11.21 1.13 -6.64
CA SER A 45 12.67 1.26 -6.76
C SER A 45 13.34 2.12 -5.66
N LEU A 46 12.92 1.98 -4.41
CA LEU A 46 13.60 2.61 -3.27
C LEU A 46 15.08 2.18 -3.23
N TYR A 47 15.99 3.15 -3.28
CA TYR A 47 17.43 2.93 -3.23
C TYR A 47 18.08 3.83 -2.17
N GLU A 48 18.88 3.23 -1.30
CA GLU A 48 19.71 3.94 -0.33
C GLU A 48 21.14 4.04 -0.85
N VAL A 49 21.63 5.27 -0.97
CA VAL A 49 22.97 5.54 -1.52
C VAL A 49 24.01 5.37 -0.41
N HIS A 50 25.01 4.53 -0.67
CA HIS A 50 26.17 4.38 0.19
C HIS A 50 27.45 4.72 -0.57
N SER A 51 28.41 5.35 0.12
CA SER A 51 29.74 5.57 -0.46
C SER A 51 30.47 4.25 -0.64
N THR A 52 31.12 4.08 -1.80
CA THR A 52 32.02 2.95 -2.07
C THR A 52 33.42 3.14 -1.47
N VAL A 53 33.75 4.37 -1.06
CA VAL A 53 35.05 4.73 -0.50
C VAL A 53 34.88 5.37 0.88
N SER A 54 35.80 5.06 1.78
CA SER A 54 35.90 5.80 3.05
C SER A 54 36.52 7.17 2.78
N GLY A 55 36.07 8.20 3.50
CA GLY A 55 36.61 9.55 3.38
C GLY A 55 35.79 10.58 4.14
N ILE A 56 36.10 11.84 3.93
CA ILE A 56 35.37 12.98 4.50
C ILE A 56 34.46 13.55 3.42
N LEU A 57 33.20 13.85 3.77
CA LEU A 57 32.29 14.57 2.89
C LEU A 57 32.82 15.99 2.67
N ASP A 58 33.09 16.34 1.42
CA ASP A 58 33.70 17.61 1.03
C ASP A 58 32.64 18.58 0.51
N GLN A 59 31.82 18.13 -0.45
CA GLN A 59 30.77 18.93 -1.05
C GLN A 59 29.50 18.12 -1.29
N THR A 60 28.34 18.77 -1.17
CA THR A 60 27.04 18.24 -1.59
C THR A 60 26.55 19.03 -2.80
N PHE A 61 26.10 18.34 -3.84
CA PHE A 61 25.68 18.95 -5.11
C PHE A 61 24.17 19.12 -5.26
N VAL A 62 23.39 18.49 -4.38
CA VAL A 62 21.93 18.45 -4.42
C VAL A 62 21.33 18.83 -3.08
N THR A 63 20.05 19.21 -3.11
CA THR A 63 19.27 19.55 -1.92
C THR A 63 18.15 18.56 -1.66
N GLU A 64 17.65 18.50 -0.43
CA GLU A 64 16.55 17.59 -0.08
C GLU A 64 15.27 17.93 -0.87
N GLY A 65 14.62 16.89 -1.40
CA GLY A 65 13.43 17.04 -2.24
C GLY A 65 13.71 17.36 -3.71
N GLU A 66 14.97 17.48 -4.10
CA GLU A 66 15.38 17.71 -5.49
C GLU A 66 15.26 16.44 -6.34
N LEU A 67 14.82 16.60 -7.59
CA LEU A 67 14.77 15.51 -8.57
C LEU A 67 16.16 15.27 -9.16
N VAL A 68 16.63 14.03 -9.07
CA VAL A 68 17.93 13.61 -9.60
C VAL A 68 17.76 12.53 -10.66
N LEU A 69 18.69 12.47 -11.61
CA LEU A 69 18.73 11.44 -12.65
C LEU A 69 19.85 10.44 -12.36
N ALA A 70 19.75 9.24 -12.94
CA ALA A 70 20.81 8.25 -12.85
C ALA A 70 22.13 8.81 -13.40
N GLY A 71 23.19 8.75 -12.60
CA GLY A 71 24.51 9.30 -12.92
C GLY A 71 24.72 10.76 -12.50
N SER A 72 23.71 11.44 -11.98
CA SER A 72 23.89 12.78 -11.40
C SER A 72 24.81 12.71 -10.16
N PRO A 73 25.79 13.61 -10.04
CA PRO A 73 26.63 13.68 -8.85
C PRO A 73 25.81 14.15 -7.65
N LEU A 74 25.87 13.42 -6.54
CA LEU A 74 25.14 13.74 -5.31
C LEU A 74 26.05 14.40 -4.27
N VAL A 75 27.21 13.78 -4.03
CA VAL A 75 28.20 14.20 -3.05
C VAL A 75 29.62 13.97 -3.55
N GLN A 76 30.55 14.78 -3.09
CA GLN A 76 31.99 14.61 -3.25
C GLN A 76 32.60 14.17 -1.93
N ILE A 77 33.38 13.10 -1.98
CA ILE A 77 34.10 12.55 -0.83
C ILE A 77 35.60 12.64 -1.12
N THR A 78 36.34 13.20 -0.18
CA THR A 78 37.78 13.39 -0.30
C THR A 78 38.49 12.38 0.59
N ASN A 79 39.41 11.61 -0.01
CA ASN A 79 40.31 10.69 0.67
C ASN A 79 41.71 10.79 0.07
N THR A 80 42.67 11.23 0.88
CA THR A 80 44.06 11.41 0.47
C THR A 80 44.86 10.10 0.46
N MET A 81 44.38 9.05 1.14
CA MET A 81 45.11 7.78 1.24
C MET A 81 45.30 7.07 -0.11
N PRO A 82 44.28 6.92 -0.98
CA PRO A 82 44.46 6.34 -2.30
C PRO A 82 45.47 7.11 -3.15
N GLU A 83 45.42 8.44 -3.11
CA GLU A 83 46.33 9.30 -3.86
C GLU A 83 47.78 9.15 -3.36
N LEU A 84 48.00 9.23 -2.05
CA LEU A 84 49.32 9.02 -1.43
C LEU A 84 49.87 7.62 -1.73
N ASN A 85 49.03 6.59 -1.69
CA ASN A 85 49.44 5.23 -2.01
C ASN A 85 49.81 5.07 -3.49
N ALA A 86 49.07 5.70 -4.41
CA ALA A 86 49.41 5.70 -5.83
C ALA A 86 50.72 6.44 -6.11
N GLN A 87 50.96 7.58 -5.44
CA GLN A 87 52.23 8.31 -5.53
C GLN A 87 53.39 7.48 -4.99
N ASN A 88 53.22 6.82 -3.83
CA ASN A 88 54.22 5.93 -3.27
C ASN A 88 54.54 4.75 -4.20
N ALA A 89 53.51 4.11 -4.79
CA ALA A 89 53.70 3.02 -5.75
C ALA A 89 54.47 3.48 -7.00
N LYS A 90 54.19 4.68 -7.50
CA LYS A 90 54.93 5.29 -8.62
C LYS A 90 56.39 5.56 -8.27
N ILE A 91 56.66 6.09 -7.07
CA ILE A 91 58.03 6.37 -6.60
C ILE A 91 58.82 5.06 -6.51
N VAL A 92 58.25 4.02 -5.90
CA VAL A 92 58.89 2.69 -5.78
C VAL A 92 59.22 2.12 -7.17
N PHE A 93 58.26 2.17 -8.10
CA PHE A 93 58.49 1.72 -9.48
C PHE A 93 59.64 2.47 -10.17
N GLN A 94 59.84 3.76 -9.88
CA GLN A 94 60.93 4.56 -10.45
C GLN A 94 62.29 4.33 -9.77
N GLN A 95 62.30 3.83 -8.53
CA GLN A 95 63.53 3.55 -7.76
C GLN A 95 64.10 2.15 -8.04
N ASP A 96 63.28 1.22 -8.54
CA ASP A 96 63.67 -0.15 -8.88
C ASP A 96 64.35 -0.28 -10.27
N PHE A 97 64.56 0.82 -11.00
CA PHE A 97 65.38 0.92 -12.21
C PHE A 97 66.58 1.86 -11.99
#